data_AF-A0A1L4BK36-F1
#
_entry.id   AF-A0A1L4BK36-F1
#
_cell.length_a   1.000
_cell.length_b   1.000
_cell.length_c   1.000
_cell.angle_alpha   90.00
_cell.angle_beta   90.00
_cell.angle_gamma   90.00
#
_symmetry.space_group_name_H-M   'P 1'
#
loop_
_entity.id
_entity.type
_entity.pdbx_description
1 polymer ?
#
loop_
_entity_poly.entity_id
_entity_poly.type
_entity_poly.pdbx_seq_one_letter_code
_entity_poly.pdbx_strand_id
1 'polypeptide(L)'
;EIDRGPEPQLRDLYITRAREIEFNSKKAIVIYVPVPKQKAFQKVQTRLVRELEKKFSGKHVLFIGERRILPKPQRGRRDPNKQKRPRSRTLTAVYDAILEDLVFPAEVVGKRMRVKLDGSQLIKVHLDKNQQN
;
A
#
# COMPACT_ATOMS: atom_id res chain seq x y z
N GLU A 1 31.72 -3.12 -5.37
CA GLU A 1 30.41 -3.70 -5.01
C GLU A 1 29.90 -4.47 -6.22
N ILE A 2 29.70 -5.78 -6.09
CA ILE A 2 29.28 -6.62 -7.22
C ILE A 2 27.76 -6.45 -7.36
N ASP A 3 27.33 -5.74 -8.40
CA ASP A 3 25.92 -5.71 -8.80
C ASP A 3 25.55 -7.12 -9.30
N ARG A 4 25.03 -7.96 -8.40
CA ARG A 4 24.51 -9.28 -8.77
C ARG A 4 23.39 -9.02 -9.77
N GLY A 5 23.52 -9.56 -10.98
CA GLY A 5 22.52 -9.39 -12.05
C GLY A 5 21.09 -9.68 -11.60
N PRO A 6 20.08 -9.22 -12.36
CA PRO A 6 18.69 -9.20 -11.92
C PRO A 6 18.25 -10.59 -11.48
N GLU A 7 17.86 -10.71 -10.22
CA GLU A 7 17.47 -11.98 -9.63
C GLU A 7 16.34 -12.59 -10.43
N PRO A 8 16.31 -13.93 -10.62
CA PRO A 8 15.29 -14.58 -11.43
C PRO A 8 13.86 -14.24 -10.96
N GLN A 9 13.69 -13.91 -9.67
CA GLN A 9 12.43 -13.51 -9.06
C GLN A 9 11.91 -12.14 -9.52
N LEU A 10 12.78 -11.26 -10.04
CA LEU A 10 12.43 -9.92 -10.49
C LEU A 10 12.05 -9.86 -11.98
N ARG A 11 12.35 -10.91 -12.76
CA ARG A 11 12.13 -10.91 -14.22
C ARG A 11 10.67 -10.70 -14.63
N ASP A 12 9.75 -11.25 -13.85
CA ASP A 12 8.30 -11.18 -14.14
C ASP A 12 7.56 -10.11 -13.34
N LEU A 13 8.30 -9.26 -12.62
CA LEU A 13 7.77 -8.19 -11.78
C LEU A 13 7.93 -6.85 -12.51
N TYR A 14 6.82 -6.12 -12.56
CA TYR A 14 6.80 -4.75 -13.10
C TYR A 14 6.03 -3.84 -12.17
N ILE A 15 6.35 -2.55 -12.25
CA ILE A 15 5.65 -1.49 -11.52
C ILE A 15 4.67 -0.81 -12.48
N THR A 16 3.56 -0.29 -11.97
CA THR A 16 2.64 0.50 -12.80
C THR A 16 2.95 1.99 -12.76
N ARG A 17 3.27 2.51 -11.57
CA ARG A 17 3.51 3.94 -11.35
C ARG A 17 4.47 4.13 -10.19
N ALA A 18 5.20 5.23 -10.17
CA ALA A 18 5.92 5.71 -8.99
C ALA A 18 5.51 7.16 -8.69
N ARG A 19 5.48 7.53 -7.41
CA ARG A 19 5.18 8.90 -6.97
C ARG A 19 6.05 9.25 -5.76
N GLU A 20 6.67 10.42 -5.79
CA GLU A 20 7.31 11.00 -4.61
C GLU A 20 6.27 11.81 -3.82
N ILE A 21 6.28 11.65 -2.50
CA ILE A 21 5.40 12.35 -1.56
C ILE A 21 6.28 12.99 -0.49
N GLU A 22 6.02 14.26 -0.20
CA GLU A 22 6.66 14.98 0.89
C GLU A 22 5.83 14.78 2.16
N PHE A 23 6.46 14.31 3.24
CA PHE A 23 5.85 14.12 4.55
C PHE A 23 6.65 14.85 5.60
N ASN A 24 6.05 15.88 6.21
CA ASN A 24 6.71 16.80 7.11
C ASN A 24 7.99 17.39 6.49
N SER A 25 9.15 16.89 6.89
CA SER A 25 10.48 17.33 6.42
C SER A 25 11.24 16.24 5.66
N LYS A 26 10.62 15.09 5.37
CA LYS A 26 11.21 13.96 4.68
C LYS A 26 10.46 13.65 3.39
N LYS A 27 11.17 13.13 2.39
CA LYS A 27 10.55 12.65 1.14
C LYS A 27 10.44 11.13 1.18
N ALA A 28 9.30 10.61 0.74
CA ALA A 28 9.04 9.19 0.62
C ALA A 28 8.67 8.86 -0.83
N ILE A 29 9.14 7.73 -1.33
CA ILE A 29 8.86 7.24 -2.68
C ILE A 29 7.83 6.12 -2.57
N VAL A 30 6.68 6.31 -3.20
CA VAL A 30 5.60 5.32 -3.28
C VAL A 30 5.62 4.67 -4.66
N ILE A 31 5.86 3.37 -4.68
CA ILE A 31 5.86 2.54 -5.87
C ILE A 31 4.53 1.77 -5.94
N TYR A 32 3.78 1.99 -7.00
CA TYR A 32 2.54 1.30 -7.29
C TYR A 32 2.81 0.02 -8.06
N VAL A 33 2.32 -1.09 -7.52
CA VAL A 33 2.49 -2.44 -8.04
C VAL A 33 1.13 -2.99 -8.49
N PRO A 34 1.03 -3.72 -9.59
CA PRO A 34 -0.20 -4.44 -9.94
C PRO A 34 -0.62 -5.40 -8.81
N VAL A 35 -1.87 -5.31 -8.35
CA VAL A 35 -2.41 -6.17 -7.27
C VAL A 35 -2.14 -7.67 -7.48
N PRO A 36 -2.24 -8.26 -8.69
CA PRO A 36 -1.91 -9.67 -8.89
C PRO A 36 -0.46 -10.03 -8.56
N LYS A 37 0.47 -9.09 -8.73
CA LYS A 37 1.91 -9.27 -8.48
C LYS A 37 2.32 -8.87 -7.06
N GLN A 38 1.42 -8.27 -6.28
CA GLN A 38 1.72 -7.75 -4.96
C GLN A 38 2.29 -8.81 -4.00
N LYS A 39 1.73 -10.02 -3.97
CA LYS A 39 2.25 -11.12 -3.13
C LYS A 39 3.66 -11.56 -3.52
N ALA A 40 4.00 -11.46 -4.81
CA ALA A 40 5.34 -11.78 -5.29
C ALA A 40 6.33 -10.68 -4.87
N PHE A 41 5.92 -9.41 -4.94
CA PHE A 41 6.69 -8.30 -4.39
C PHE A 41 6.93 -8.46 -2.88
N GLN A 42 5.91 -8.82 -2.09
CA GLN A 42 6.04 -9.00 -0.64
C GLN A 42 7.15 -10.00 -0.23
N LYS A 43 7.37 -11.06 -1.03
CA LYS A 43 8.45 -12.04 -0.76
C LYS A 43 9.85 -11.44 -0.83
N VAL A 44 10.06 -10.48 -1.73
CA VAL A 44 11.36 -9.82 -1.97
C VAL A 44 11.44 -8.42 -1.38
N GLN A 45 10.32 -7.90 -0.85
CA GLN A 45 10.13 -6.50 -0.47
C GLN A 45 11.12 -6.05 0.61
N THR A 46 11.40 -6.86 1.64
CA THR A 46 12.32 -6.48 2.72
C THR A 46 13.73 -6.17 2.22
N ARG A 47 14.21 -6.91 1.22
CA ARG A 47 15.51 -6.67 0.59
C ARG A 47 15.45 -5.52 -0.42
N LEU A 48 14.44 -5.50 -1.28
CA LEU A 48 14.28 -4.44 -2.28
C LEU A 48 14.17 -3.06 -1.64
N VAL A 49 13.42 -2.93 -0.53
CA VAL A 49 13.31 -1.67 0.20
C VAL A 49 14.69 -1.21 0.67
N ARG A 50 15.48 -2.09 1.30
CA ARG A 50 16.84 -1.73 1.77
C ARG A 50 17.76 -1.29 0.63
N GLU A 51 17.73 -1.99 -0.50
CA GLU A 51 18.56 -1.64 -1.67
C GLU A 51 18.13 -0.31 -2.29
N LEU A 52 16.84 -0.06 -2.41
CA LEU A 52 16.30 1.20 -2.94
C LEU A 52 16.52 2.36 -1.97
N GLU A 53 16.33 2.17 -0.66
CA GLU A 53 16.62 3.18 0.35
C GLU A 53 18.11 3.57 0.33
N LYS A 54 19.02 2.60 0.17
CA LYS A 54 20.47 2.87 0.00
C LYS A 54 20.74 3.68 -1.27
N LYS A 55 20.08 3.34 -2.40
CA LYS A 55 20.24 4.07 -3.68
C LYS A 55 19.64 5.49 -3.66
N PHE A 56 18.55 5.69 -2.92
CA PHE A 56 17.84 6.97 -2.84
C PHE A 56 18.20 7.78 -1.59
N SER A 57 19.46 7.70 -1.14
CA SER A 57 20.02 8.51 -0.05
C SER A 57 19.22 8.44 1.26
N GLY A 58 18.67 7.26 1.58
CA GLY A 58 17.90 7.03 2.81
C GLY A 58 16.46 7.55 2.78
N LYS A 59 15.93 7.93 1.61
CA LYS A 59 14.49 8.21 1.45
C LYS A 59 13.68 6.94 1.64
N HIS A 60 12.61 7.01 2.43
CA HIS A 60 11.73 5.85 2.66
C HIS A 60 11.05 5.40 1.36
N VAL A 61 11.09 4.10 1.07
CA VAL A 61 10.47 3.50 -0.11
C VAL A 61 9.34 2.57 0.30
N LEU A 62 8.15 2.80 -0.24
CA LEU A 62 6.93 2.07 0.09
C LEU A 62 6.36 1.42 -1.18
N PHE A 63 5.91 0.17 -1.08
CA PHE A 63 5.19 -0.52 -2.15
C PHE A 63 3.70 -0.57 -1.83
N ILE A 64 2.86 -0.14 -2.77
CA ILE A 64 1.40 -0.15 -2.63
C ILE A 64 0.77 -0.83 -3.84
N GLY A 65 -0.18 -1.74 -3.59
CA GLY A 65 -1.00 -2.32 -4.64
C GLY A 65 -1.89 -1.27 -5.32
N GLU A 66 -1.82 -1.17 -6.64
CA GLU A 66 -2.65 -0.28 -7.43
C GLU A 66 -4.09 -0.80 -7.51
N ARG A 67 -4.95 -0.25 -6.66
CA ARG A 67 -6.34 -0.64 -6.52
C ARG A 67 -7.27 0.38 -7.15
N ARG A 68 -8.28 -0.10 -7.88
CA ARG A 68 -9.34 0.73 -8.46
C ARG A 68 -10.56 0.77 -7.55
N ILE A 69 -10.92 1.98 -7.10
CA ILE A 69 -12.18 2.23 -6.37
C ILE A 69 -13.30 2.42 -7.39
N LEU A 70 -14.36 1.63 -7.29
CA LEU A 70 -15.60 1.88 -8.04
C LEU A 70 -16.51 2.79 -7.22
N PRO A 71 -17.28 3.70 -7.83
CA PRO A 71 -18.23 4.54 -7.11
C PRO A 71 -19.34 3.71 -6.47
N LYS A 72 -19.93 4.20 -5.36
CA LYS A 72 -21.13 3.58 -4.77
C LYS A 72 -22.31 3.80 -5.72
N PRO A 73 -23.10 2.77 -6.05
CA PRO A 73 -24.31 2.96 -6.84
C PRO A 73 -25.26 3.89 -6.08
N GLN A 74 -25.74 4.93 -6.74
CA GLN A 74 -26.66 5.92 -6.19
C GLN A 74 -28.01 5.81 -6.91
N ARG A 75 -29.11 5.95 -6.16
CA ARG A 75 -30.46 5.97 -6.73
C ARG A 75 -30.60 7.16 -7.69
N GLY A 76 -31.12 6.92 -8.89
CA GLY A 76 -31.31 7.96 -9.92
C GLY A 76 -30.09 8.28 -10.79
N ARG A 77 -28.90 7.75 -10.46
CA ARG A 77 -27.72 7.86 -11.32
C ARG A 77 -27.58 6.60 -12.16
N ARG A 78 -27.35 6.77 -13.47
CA ARG A 78 -27.03 5.66 -14.37
C ARG A 78 -25.72 5.02 -13.93
N ASP A 79 -25.77 3.76 -13.50
CA ASP A 79 -24.56 2.97 -13.28
C ASP A 79 -23.99 2.58 -14.65
N PRO A 80 -22.74 2.95 -14.97
CA PRO A 80 -22.11 2.53 -16.22
C PRO A 80 -21.91 1.00 -16.27
N ASN A 81 -21.84 0.33 -15.11
CA ASN A 81 -21.60 -1.11 -15.07
C ASN A 81 -22.92 -1.86 -14.84
N LYS A 82 -23.22 -2.82 -15.71
CA LYS A 82 -24.36 -3.74 -15.54
C LYS A 82 -24.14 -4.77 -14.43
N GLN A 83 -22.88 -5.01 -14.05
CA GLN A 83 -22.51 -5.99 -13.03
C GLN A 83 -22.50 -5.39 -11.62
N LYS A 84 -22.89 -6.18 -10.62
CA LYS A 84 -22.79 -5.81 -9.20
C LYS A 84 -21.36 -5.39 -8.82
N ARG A 85 -21.23 -4.26 -8.14
CA ARG A 85 -19.95 -3.78 -7.59
C ARG A 85 -19.35 -4.82 -6.64
N PRO A 86 -18.13 -5.33 -6.89
CA PRO A 86 -17.46 -6.24 -5.97
C PRO A 86 -17.02 -5.52 -4.70
N ARG A 87 -17.06 -6.22 -3.56
CA ARG A 87 -16.67 -5.68 -2.24
C ARG A 87 -15.21 -5.25 -2.20
N SER A 88 -14.33 -5.93 -2.93
CA SER A 88 -12.90 -5.58 -3.03
C SER A 88 -12.63 -4.23 -3.71
N ARG A 89 -13.59 -3.68 -4.46
CA ARG A 89 -13.47 -2.38 -5.13
C ARG A 89 -14.29 -1.29 -4.44
N THR A 90 -14.60 -1.45 -3.15
CA THR A 90 -15.21 -0.40 -2.36
C THR A 90 -14.18 0.54 -1.76
N LEU A 91 -14.58 1.79 -1.52
CA LEU A 91 -13.71 2.81 -0.91
C LEU A 91 -13.10 2.30 0.40
N THR A 92 -13.94 1.78 1.30
CA THR A 92 -13.51 1.26 2.60
C THR A 92 -12.55 0.08 2.47
N ALA A 93 -12.88 -0.94 1.67
CA ALA A 93 -12.03 -2.11 1.51
C ALA A 93 -10.67 -1.78 0.86
N VAL A 94 -10.66 -0.82 -0.08
CA VAL A 94 -9.41 -0.38 -0.70
C VAL A 94 -8.54 0.40 0.29
N TYR A 95 -9.12 1.26 1.12
CA TYR A 95 -8.35 1.98 2.15
C TYR A 95 -7.80 1.04 3.24
N ASP A 96 -8.55 0.02 3.64
CA ASP A 96 -8.05 -1.00 4.57
C ASP A 96 -6.89 -1.79 3.95
N ALA A 97 -7.00 -2.18 2.68
CA ALA A 97 -5.93 -2.90 1.99
C ALA A 97 -4.68 -2.01 1.73
N ILE A 98 -4.86 -0.71 1.50
CA ILE A 98 -3.72 0.23 1.40
C ILE A 98 -3.01 0.36 2.76
N LEU A 99 -3.77 0.38 3.87
CA LEU A 99 -3.20 0.41 5.21
C LEU A 99 -2.31 -0.81 5.46
N GLU A 100 -2.78 -2.01 5.10
CA GLU A 100 -2.02 -3.26 5.21
C GLU A 100 -0.72 -3.23 4.40
N ASP A 101 -0.76 -2.71 3.17
CA ASP A 101 0.45 -2.58 2.33
C ASP A 101 1.49 -1.65 2.93
N LEU A 102 1.04 -0.54 3.53
CA LEU A 102 1.90 0.48 4.12
C LEU A 102 2.67 -0.03 5.33
N VAL A 103 2.10 -0.97 6.08
CA VAL A 103 2.69 -1.45 7.34
C VAL A 103 3.52 -2.72 7.16
N PHE A 104 3.52 -3.33 5.97
CA PHE A 104 4.37 -4.49 5.68
C PHE A 104 5.84 -4.17 5.97
N PRO A 105 6.58 -5.01 6.73
CA PRO A 105 6.29 -6.40 7.06
C PRO A 105 5.37 -6.66 8.27
N ALA A 106 5.08 -5.62 9.06
CA ALA A 106 4.29 -5.75 10.28
C ALA A 106 2.81 -5.98 9.95
N GLU A 107 2.15 -6.83 10.73
CA GLU A 107 0.73 -7.11 10.57
C GLU A 107 -0.12 -6.22 11.49
N VAL A 108 -1.31 -5.85 11.02
CA VAL A 108 -2.29 -5.11 11.83
C VAL A 108 -3.03 -6.09 12.74
N VAL A 109 -2.75 -6.02 14.05
CA VAL A 109 -3.42 -6.84 15.08
C VAL A 109 -4.80 -6.29 15.42
N GLY A 110 -4.96 -4.97 15.37
CA GLY A 110 -6.23 -4.34 15.71
C GLY A 110 -6.37 -2.92 15.20
N LYS A 111 -7.62 -2.50 15.01
CA LYS A 111 -7.96 -1.15 14.56
C LYS A 111 -9.06 -0.59 15.45
N ARG A 112 -8.81 0.53 16.11
CA ARG A 112 -9.78 1.25 16.95
C ARG A 112 -10.00 2.63 16.40
N MET A 113 -11.26 3.02 16.23
CA MET A 113 -11.62 4.38 15.83
C MET A 113 -12.14 5.12 17.06
N ARG A 114 -11.47 6.21 17.43
CA ARG A 114 -11.96 7.14 18.46
C ARG A 114 -12.62 8.32 17.75
N VAL A 115 -13.91 8.51 18.00
CA VAL A 115 -14.63 9.72 17.61
C VAL A 115 -14.53 10.72 18.75
N LYS A 116 -14.07 11.93 18.47
CA LYS A 116 -13.98 13.03 19.44
C LYS A 116 -15.28 13.84 19.48
N LEU A 117 -15.43 14.71 20.47
CA LEU A 117 -16.62 15.56 20.65
C LEU A 117 -16.85 16.54 19.48
N ASP A 118 -15.77 16.95 18.81
CA ASP A 118 -15.79 17.76 17.59
C ASP A 118 -16.21 16.97 16.33
N GLY A 119 -16.50 15.68 16.47
CA GLY A 119 -16.82 14.77 15.36
C GLY A 119 -15.59 14.24 14.60
N SER A 120 -14.39 14.71 14.92
CA SER A 120 -13.16 14.22 14.28
C SER A 120 -12.89 12.76 14.65
N GLN A 121 -12.40 12.00 13.70
CA GLN A 121 -12.10 10.58 13.86
C GLN A 121 -10.59 10.37 13.91
N LEU A 122 -10.12 9.68 14.95
CA LEU A 122 -8.74 9.25 15.08
C LEU A 122 -8.69 7.72 15.01
N ILE A 123 -8.01 7.20 13.99
CA ILE A 123 -7.82 5.76 13.81
C ILE A 123 -6.52 5.35 14.51
N LYS A 124 -6.63 4.52 15.54
CA LYS A 124 -5.51 3.88 16.21
C LYS A 124 -5.32 2.48 15.64
N VAL A 125 -4.23 2.28 14.93
CA VAL A 125 -3.83 0.98 14.36
C VAL A 125 -2.80 0.36 15.29
N HIS A 126 -3.08 -0.85 15.75
CA HIS A 126 -2.19 -1.66 16.57
C HIS A 126 -1.45 -2.63 15.66
N LEU A 127 -0.12 -2.51 15.63
CA LEU A 127 0.76 -3.40 14.88
C LEU A 127 1.27 -4.53 15.80
N ASP A 128 1.69 -5.62 15.18
CA ASP A 128 2.37 -6.70 15.90
C ASP A 128 3.69 -6.19 16.51
N LYS A 129 3.90 -6.49 17.80
CA LYS A 129 5.08 -6.05 18.56
C LYS A 129 6.33 -6.84 18.19
N ASN A 130 6.18 -8.04 17.63
CA ASN A 130 7.32 -8.90 17.29
C ASN A 130 8.22 -8.30 16.20
N GLN A 131 7.69 -7.37 15.39
CA GLN A 131 8.39 -6.71 14.29
C GLN A 131 8.76 -5.25 14.59
N GLN A 132 8.87 -4.88 15.86
CA GLN A 132 9.14 -3.50 16.26
C GLN A 132 10.59 -3.05 15.98
N ASN A 133 11.51 -3.98 15.72
CA ASN A 133 12.96 -3.74 15.59
C ASN A 133 13.50 -4.12 14.21
#